data_AF-A0AAW8KPG3-F1
#
_entry.id   AF-A0AAW8KPG3-F1
#
_cell.length_a   1.000
_cell.length_b   1.000
_cell.length_c   1.000
_cell.angle_alpha   90.00
_cell.angle_beta   90.00
_cell.angle_gamma   90.00
#
_symmetry.space_group_name_H-M   'P 1'
#
loop_
_entity.id
_entity.type
_entity.pdbx_description
1 polymer ?
#
loop_
_entity_poly.entity_id
_entity_poly.type
_entity_poly.pdbx_seq_one_letter_code
_entity_poly.pdbx_strand_id
1 'polypeptide(L)' 'MNLPNKLTVLRVIAVPFFIVLYLMDHIYAATVIFILASATDAFDGHIARSRGLVTNFGKIMDPL' A
#
# COMPACT_ATOMS: atom_id res chain seq x y z
N MET A 1 -7.40 -9.65 11.30
CA MET A 1 -6.32 -9.01 10.52
C MET A 1 -6.42 -7.52 10.72
N ASN A 2 -5.37 -6.88 11.22
CA ASN A 2 -5.36 -5.43 11.49
C ASN A 2 -5.46 -4.66 10.18
N LEU A 3 -6.10 -3.47 10.23
CA LEU A 3 -6.24 -2.55 9.11
C LEU A 3 -4.93 -2.40 8.30
N PRO A 4 -3.76 -2.08 8.92
CA PRO A 4 -2.47 -2.00 8.22
C PRO A 4 -2.11 -3.25 7.42
N ASN A 5 -2.39 -4.44 7.95
CA ASN A 5 -2.05 -5.70 7.29
C ASN A 5 -2.91 -5.97 6.03
N LYS A 6 -4.15 -5.44 5.98
CA LYS A 6 -4.99 -5.54 4.78
C LYS A 6 -4.47 -4.67 3.64
N LEU A 7 -3.76 -3.59 3.96
CA LEU A 7 -3.29 -2.61 3.00
C LEU A 7 -1.94 -2.95 2.43
N THR A 8 -1.07 -3.55 3.24
CA THR A 8 0.12 -4.22 2.73
C THR A 8 -0.27 -5.27 1.69
N VAL A 9 -1.30 -6.08 1.98
CA VAL A 9 -1.86 -7.07 1.03
C VAL A 9 -2.45 -6.39 -0.21
N LEU A 10 -3.22 -5.31 -0.04
CA LEU A 10 -3.77 -4.53 -1.15
C LEU A 10 -2.65 -4.02 -2.08
N ARG A 11 -1.56 -3.51 -1.50
CA ARG A 11 -0.40 -2.98 -2.23
C ARG A 11 0.33 -4.07 -3.01
N VAL A 12 0.54 -5.23 -2.40
CA VAL A 12 1.14 -6.40 -3.06
C VAL A 12 0.32 -6.83 -4.27
N ILE A 13 -1.01 -6.71 -4.21
CA ILE A 13 -1.91 -7.00 -5.35
C ILE A 13 -1.91 -5.84 -6.37
N ALA A 14 -1.79 -4.58 -5.93
CA ALA A 14 -1.80 -3.42 -6.80
C ALA A 14 -0.52 -3.28 -7.66
N VAL A 15 0.64 -3.72 -7.16
CA VAL A 15 1.93 -3.69 -7.87
C VAL A 15 1.90 -4.42 -9.23
N PRO A 16 1.46 -5.70 -9.33
CA PRO A 16 1.39 -6.37 -10.62
C PRO A 16 0.38 -5.70 -11.58
N PHE A 17 -0.72 -5.13 -11.08
CA PHE A 17 -1.66 -4.36 -11.90
C PHE A 17 -1.02 -3.08 -12.47
N PHE A 18 -0.25 -2.36 -11.64
CA PHE A 18 0.51 -1.20 -12.07
C PHE A 18 1.53 -1.57 -13.16
N ILE A 19 2.28 -2.66 -12.98
CA ILE A 19 3.27 -3.13 -13.95
C ILE A 19 2.61 -3.48 -15.29
N VAL A 20 1.50 -4.22 -15.27
CA VAL A 20 0.78 -4.59 -16.50
C VAL A 20 0.26 -3.35 -17.23
N LEU A 21 -0.35 -2.40 -16.53
CA LEU A 21 -0.87 -1.18 -17.15
C LEU A 21 0.24 -0.28 -17.69
N TYR A 22 1.38 -0.22 -17.01
CA TYR A 22 2.55 0.51 -17.48
C TYR A 22 3.12 -0.13 -18.76
N LEU A 23 3.23 -1.46 -18.80
CA LEU A 23 3.69 -2.20 -19.98
C LEU A 23 2.74 -2.10 -21.19
N MET A 24 1.46 -1.81 -20.96
CA MET A 24 0.46 -1.58 -22.01
C MET A 24 0.38 -0.11 -22.46
N ASP A 25 1.34 0.74 -22.10
CA ASP A 25 1.36 2.20 -22.38
C ASP A 25 0.13 2.96 -21.84
N HIS A 26 -0.60 2.38 -20.88
CA HIS A 26 -1.71 3.05 -20.19
C HIS A 26 -1.19 3.93 -19.04
N ILE A 27 -0.30 4.87 -19.37
CA ILE A 27 0.46 5.69 -18.41
C ILE A 27 -0.48 6.42 -17.44
N TYR A 28 -1.56 7.04 -17.93
CA TYR A 28 -2.52 7.76 -17.06
C TYR A 28 -3.22 6.84 -16.05
N ALA A 29 -3.62 5.63 -16.46
CA ALA A 29 -4.25 4.67 -15.57
C ALA A 29 -3.27 4.13 -14.52
N ALA A 30 -2.03 3.86 -14.94
CA ALA A 30 -0.94 3.46 -14.06
C ALA A 30 -0.63 4.55 -13.01
N THR A 31 -0.59 5.82 -13.42
CA THR A 31 -0.38 6.95 -12.50
C THR A 31 -1.50 7.08 -11.47
N VAL A 32 -2.77 6.93 -11.87
CA VAL A 32 -3.90 6.97 -10.93
C VAL A 32 -3.81 5.85 -9.89
N ILE A 33 -3.51 4.62 -10.32
CA ILE A 33 -3.34 3.48 -9.41
C ILE A 33 -2.16 3.69 -8.47
N PHE A 34 -1.06 4.23 -8.96
CA PHE A 34 0.11 4.54 -8.14
C PHE A 34 -0.19 5.60 -7.07
N ILE A 35 -0.90 6.67 -7.43
CA ILE A 35 -1.31 7.72 -6.49
C ILE A 35 -2.25 7.15 -5.44
N LEU A 36 -3.25 6.36 -5.84
CA LEU A 36 -4.17 5.73 -4.90
C LEU A 36 -3.45 4.76 -3.95
N ALA A 37 -2.57 3.91 -4.47
CA ALA A 37 -1.82 2.95 -3.67
C ALA A 37 -0.89 3.63 -2.65
N SER A 38 -0.19 4.69 -3.06
CA SER A 38 0.71 5.45 -2.18
C SER A 38 -0.05 6.29 -1.14
N ALA A 39 -1.17 6.91 -1.52
CA ALA A 39 -2.03 7.64 -0.59
C ALA A 39 -2.60 6.73 0.51
N THR A 40 -3.01 5.53 0.14
CA THR A 40 -3.58 4.56 1.11
C THR A 40 -2.51 4.10 2.11
N ASP A 41 -1.26 3.90 1.67
CA ASP A 41 -0.14 3.56 2.56
C ASP A 41 0.16 4.67 3.59
N ALA A 42 0.17 5.93 3.14
CA ALA A 42 0.42 7.09 4.00
C ALA A 42 -0.69 7.29 5.02
N PHE A 43 -1.96 7.15 4.60
CA PHE A 43 -3.11 7.34 5.48
C PHE A 43 -3.17 6.27 6.56
N ASP A 44 -2.89 5.02 6.21
CA ASP A 44 -2.98 3.92 7.17
C ASP A 44 -1.74 3.77 8.04
N GLY A 45 -0.56 4.14 7.56
CA GLY A 45 0.63 4.31 8.40
C GLY A 45 0.45 5.43 9.42
N HIS A 46 -0.35 6.45 9.11
CA HIS A 46 -0.71 7.52 10.06
C HIS A 46 -1.77 7.06 11.08
N ILE A 47 -2.82 6.38 10.62
CA ILE A 47 -3.90 5.86 11.49
C ILE A 47 -3.38 4.75 12.41
N ALA A 48 -2.51 3.85 11.93
CA ALA A 48 -1.92 2.80 12.74
C ALA A 48 -1.02 3.35 13.86
N ARG A 49 -0.24 4.40 13.56
CA ARG A 49 0.59 5.12 14.55
C ARG A 49 -0.25 5.90 15.55
N SER A 50 -1.32 6.56 15.10
CA SER A 50 -2.24 7.34 15.94
C SER A 50 -3.04 6.49 16.93
N ARG A 51 -3.39 5.24 16.56
CA ARG A 51 -4.21 4.35 17.41
C ARG A 51 -3.41 3.41 18.32
N GLY A 52 -2.08 3.54 18.36
CA GLY A 52 -1.23 2.66 19.19
C GLY A 52 -1.28 1.18 18.79
N LEU A 53 -1.82 0.86 17.60
CA LEU A 53 -1.93 -0.49 17.04
C LEU A 53 -0.61 -0.92 16.39
N VAL A 54 0.50 -0.62 17.06
CA VAL A 54 1.84 -1.02 16.67
C VAL A 54 2.04 -2.46 17.11
N THR A 55 1.69 -3.42 16.24
CA THR A 55 1.92 -4.83 16.51
C THR A 55 3.34 -5.24 16.14
N ASN A 56 3.94 -6.16 16.90
CA ASN A 56 5.29 -6.69 16.61
C ASN A 56 5.41 -7.28 15.19
N PHE A 57 4.30 -7.74 14.61
CA PHE A 57 4.23 -8.20 13.23
C PHE A 57 4.42 -7.07 12.20
N GLY A 58 3.88 -5.87 12.45
CA GLY A 58 4.07 -4.70 11.59
C GLY A 58 5.51 -4.20 11.61
N LYS A 59 6.17 -4.23 12.78
CA LYS A 59 7.61 -3.89 12.92
C LYS A 59 8.57 -4.85 12.23
N ILE A 60 8.17 -6.12 12.05
CA ILE A 60 8.98 -7.11 11.32
C ILE A 60 8.78 -6.98 9.80
N MET A 61 7.61 -6.46 9.37
CA MET A 61 7.27 -6.22 7.96
C MET A 61 7.66 -4.82 7.46
N ASP A 62 7.94 -3.87 8.35
CA ASP A 62 8.67 -2.63 8.05
C ASP A 62 10.17 -2.85 8.32
N PRO A 63 10.99 -3.25 7.33
CA PRO A 63 12.44 -3.26 7.44
C PRO A 63 13.07 -1.91 7.03
N LEU A 64 12.38 -0.77 7.28
CA LEU A 64 12.87 0.58 7.00
C LEU A 64 12.63 1.53 8.19
#